data_AF-A0A7Y2X856-F1
#
_entry.id   AF-A0A7Y2X856-F1
#
_cell.length_a   1.000
_cell.length_b   1.000
_cell.length_c   1.000
_cell.angle_alpha   90.00
_cell.angle_beta   90.00
_cell.angle_gamma   90.00
#
_symmetry.space_group_name_H-M   'P 1'
#
loop_
_entity.id
_entity.type
_entity.pdbx_description
1 polymer ?
#
loop_
_entity_poly.entity_id
_entity_poly.type
_entity_poly.pdbx_seq_one_letter_code
_entity_poly.pdbx_strand_id
1 'polypeptide(L)'
;MKKLLHIILVLIVGGILVFPQTYVGSDQCMNCHNNVNPNTGYNIWTEYMTSGHPYKLNEVTGGPPTFPPNTSPGVPDPPPGTSWGDYSWMIGGYGWKARFVKPDGRVFTATQEVQYNLETQGWVPYHFGEDKKYNYGCFKCHTTGPSEVGSWNGVPADSLGTFSEPGIRCEGCHGPGSDHASNPSVSPPITGTDLEITRCGDCHQRGGITNAIPSSGGYIRHHEQINEMRASKHGDGNMPDLTCASCHDSHVPLRYPDATPEEGIKMTCQDCHSGMEILLNGQPKNIDCVDCHMPPASKSAVGMVVGNGRRGDVKTHIMGINTSAVDYTAMFDTSTNLVVLDGNGLAQVTLDFVCLRCHTTEDVTWASGYAMGIHTNGINDVGINETIPSEFQLEQNYPNPFNPSTTINFSIPEASQIKITIYTITGEIVETLIEENMPAGNHNLSFSAAGLPSGIYLYKMTAGNFTDTKKMTLLK
;
A
#
# COMPACT_ATOMS: atom_id res chain seq x y z
N MET A 1 -41.92 -35.86 -1.16
CA MET A 1 -42.59 -34.56 -1.42
C MET A 1 -43.16 -34.01 -0.12
N LYS A 2 -42.47 -33.07 0.54
CA LYS A 2 -43.06 -32.18 1.55
C LYS A 2 -42.43 -30.80 1.34
N LYS A 3 -43.20 -29.86 0.80
CA LYS A 3 -42.80 -28.46 0.64
C LYS A 3 -42.79 -27.82 2.03
N LEU A 4 -41.62 -27.36 2.49
CA LEU A 4 -41.51 -26.54 3.70
C LEU A 4 -41.76 -25.08 3.29
N LEU A 5 -42.95 -24.58 3.59
CA LEU A 5 -43.35 -23.20 3.41
C LEU A 5 -42.60 -22.35 4.45
N HIS A 6 -41.65 -21.53 4.02
CA HIS A 6 -41.01 -20.54 4.91
C HIS A 6 -42.02 -19.41 5.14
N ILE A 7 -42.64 -19.41 6.32
CA ILE A 7 -43.46 -18.29 6.80
C ILE A 7 -42.50 -17.23 7.29
N ILE A 8 -42.40 -16.13 6.54
CA ILE A 8 -41.74 -14.90 6.96
C ILE A 8 -42.56 -14.32 8.11
N LEU A 9 -42.01 -14.34 9.33
CA LEU A 9 -42.62 -13.72 10.49
C LEU A 9 -42.43 -12.19 10.38
N VAL A 10 -43.39 -11.52 9.76
CA VAL A 10 -43.48 -10.05 9.79
C VAL A 10 -44.02 -9.63 11.15
N LEU A 11 -43.14 -9.15 12.03
CA LEU A 11 -43.53 -8.48 13.26
C LEU A 11 -44.06 -7.08 12.90
N ILE A 12 -45.38 -6.97 12.75
CA ILE A 12 -46.07 -5.70 12.57
C ILE A 12 -46.25 -5.05 13.94
N VAL A 13 -45.34 -4.14 14.29
CA VAL A 13 -45.57 -3.15 15.35
C VAL A 13 -45.27 -1.77 14.76
N GLY A 14 -46.31 -1.01 14.42
CA GLY A 14 -46.16 0.39 14.00
C GLY A 14 -45.73 0.64 12.54
N GLY A 15 -46.50 0.13 11.58
CA GLY A 15 -46.85 0.85 10.35
C GLY A 15 -45.76 1.49 9.47
N ILE A 16 -44.53 0.95 9.41
CA ILE A 16 -43.58 1.21 8.32
C ILE A 16 -43.03 -0.14 7.86
N LEU A 17 -43.32 -0.50 6.61
CA LEU A 17 -42.64 -1.61 5.93
C LEU A 17 -41.21 -1.16 5.63
N VAL A 18 -40.26 -1.54 6.47
CA VAL A 18 -38.83 -1.35 6.21
C VAL A 18 -38.35 -2.52 5.37
N PHE A 19 -38.09 -2.28 4.10
CA PHE A 19 -37.42 -3.26 3.25
C PHE A 19 -35.91 -3.23 3.56
N PRO A 20 -35.23 -4.40 3.62
CA PRO A 20 -33.79 -4.41 3.76
C PRO A 20 -33.13 -3.80 2.53
N GLN A 21 -32.14 -2.92 2.73
CA GLN A 21 -31.42 -2.33 1.61
C GLN A 21 -30.62 -3.38 0.84
N THR A 22 -30.44 -3.14 -0.46
CA THR A 22 -29.71 -4.02 -1.36
C THR A 22 -28.49 -3.31 -1.94
N TYR A 23 -27.46 -4.08 -2.26
CA TYR A 23 -26.32 -3.61 -3.02
C TYR A 23 -26.77 -3.21 -4.43
N VAL A 24 -26.51 -1.97 -4.82
CA VAL A 24 -26.88 -1.45 -6.16
C VAL A 24 -25.72 -1.50 -7.16
N GLY A 25 -24.51 -1.74 -6.68
CA GLY A 25 -23.30 -1.82 -7.47
C GLY A 25 -22.61 -0.46 -7.64
N SER A 26 -21.28 -0.50 -7.74
CA SER A 26 -20.42 0.67 -7.82
C SER A 26 -20.70 1.54 -9.05
N ASP A 27 -21.22 0.97 -10.15
CA ASP A 27 -21.63 1.72 -11.33
C ASP A 27 -22.76 2.72 -11.02
N GLN A 28 -23.66 2.38 -10.09
CA GLN A 28 -24.70 3.32 -9.65
C GLN A 28 -24.10 4.45 -8.81
N CYS A 29 -23.13 4.14 -7.94
CA CYS A 29 -22.40 5.15 -7.17
C CYS A 29 -21.63 6.11 -8.10
N MET A 30 -20.99 5.59 -9.14
CA MET A 30 -20.23 6.36 -10.13
C MET A 30 -21.08 7.46 -10.78
N ASN A 31 -22.35 7.18 -11.08
CA ASN A 31 -23.24 8.14 -11.74
C ASN A 31 -23.37 9.48 -10.98
N CYS A 32 -23.21 9.47 -9.65
CA CYS A 32 -23.28 10.67 -8.82
C CYS A 32 -21.91 11.11 -8.25
N HIS A 33 -20.99 10.16 -8.03
CA HIS A 33 -19.71 10.41 -7.36
C HIS A 33 -18.50 10.49 -8.29
N ASN A 34 -18.70 10.51 -9.61
CA ASN A 34 -17.65 10.71 -10.61
C ASN A 34 -17.49 12.18 -11.04
N ASN A 35 -17.44 13.07 -10.06
CA ASN A 35 -17.16 14.49 -10.26
C ASN A 35 -16.23 14.98 -9.14
N VAL A 36 -15.57 16.12 -9.37
CA VAL A 36 -14.82 16.80 -8.31
C VAL A 36 -15.76 17.12 -7.15
N ASN A 37 -15.49 16.52 -5.99
CA ASN A 37 -16.28 16.73 -4.80
C ASN A 37 -15.89 18.09 -4.18
N PRO A 38 -16.85 18.99 -3.92
CA PRO A 38 -16.54 20.33 -3.41
C PRO A 38 -15.94 20.33 -2.00
N ASN A 39 -16.15 19.26 -1.21
CA ASN A 39 -15.61 19.14 0.13
C ASN A 39 -14.17 18.60 0.14
N THR A 40 -13.79 17.77 -0.84
CA THR A 40 -12.44 17.17 -0.89
C THR A 40 -11.54 17.83 -1.92
N GLY A 41 -12.10 18.51 -2.92
CA GLY A 41 -11.34 19.17 -4.00
C GLY A 41 -10.88 18.25 -5.13
N TYR A 42 -11.17 16.95 -5.07
CA TYR A 42 -10.79 15.96 -6.09
C TYR A 42 -11.97 15.06 -6.50
N ASN A 43 -11.82 14.32 -7.60
CA ASN A 43 -12.83 13.35 -8.04
C ASN A 43 -12.67 12.03 -7.28
N ILE A 44 -13.56 11.79 -6.32
CA ILE A 44 -13.51 10.62 -5.43
C ILE A 44 -13.50 9.30 -6.19
N TRP A 45 -14.31 9.18 -7.25
CA TRP A 45 -14.34 7.96 -8.05
C TRP A 45 -12.99 7.72 -8.75
N THR A 46 -12.44 8.75 -9.39
CA THR A 46 -11.15 8.65 -10.09
C THR A 46 -10.04 8.23 -9.14
N GLU A 47 -9.92 8.89 -7.98
CA GLU A 47 -8.89 8.54 -6.99
C GLU A 47 -9.10 7.16 -6.39
N TYR A 48 -10.33 6.80 -6.01
CA TYR A 48 -10.57 5.50 -5.41
C TYR A 48 -10.27 4.35 -6.38
N MET A 49 -10.55 4.57 -7.65
CA MET A 49 -10.27 3.61 -8.71
C MET A 49 -8.78 3.49 -9.05
N THR A 50 -7.89 4.35 -8.56
CA THR A 50 -6.44 4.13 -8.61
C THR A 50 -5.91 3.42 -7.36
N SER A 51 -6.77 3.08 -6.39
CA SER A 51 -6.38 2.30 -5.21
C SER A 51 -6.38 0.79 -5.48
N GLY A 52 -5.74 0.03 -4.60
CA GLY A 52 -5.73 -1.44 -4.67
C GLY A 52 -7.01 -2.12 -4.17
N HIS A 53 -7.96 -1.39 -3.58
CA HIS A 53 -9.20 -1.96 -3.03
C HIS A 53 -10.13 -2.52 -4.11
N PRO A 54 -10.46 -1.79 -5.19
CA PRO A 54 -11.23 -2.31 -6.32
C PRO A 54 -10.65 -3.57 -6.98
N TYR A 55 -9.34 -3.79 -6.85
CA TYR A 55 -8.58 -4.82 -7.56
C TYR A 55 -8.10 -5.95 -6.65
N LYS A 56 -8.72 -6.15 -5.47
CA LYS A 56 -8.42 -7.31 -4.62
C LYS A 56 -8.84 -8.64 -5.25
N LEU A 57 -9.86 -8.63 -6.09
CA LEU A 57 -10.31 -9.77 -6.89
C LEU A 57 -10.67 -9.28 -8.29
N ASN A 58 -10.13 -9.92 -9.31
CA ASN A 58 -10.24 -9.49 -10.70
C ASN A 58 -10.68 -10.65 -11.59
N GLU A 59 -11.65 -10.39 -12.45
CA GLU A 59 -12.16 -11.40 -13.38
C GLU A 59 -11.10 -11.69 -14.46
N VAL A 60 -11.00 -12.95 -14.86
CA VAL A 60 -10.11 -13.39 -15.94
C VAL A 60 -10.95 -13.89 -17.10
N THR A 61 -10.89 -13.20 -18.23
CA THR A 61 -11.65 -13.52 -19.46
C THR A 61 -10.69 -13.84 -20.61
N GLY A 62 -9.88 -14.89 -20.44
CA GLY A 62 -8.92 -15.34 -21.45
C GLY A 62 -7.67 -14.47 -21.61
N GLY A 63 -7.46 -13.47 -20.75
CA GLY A 63 -6.30 -12.60 -20.72
C GLY A 63 -6.06 -11.98 -19.34
N PRO A 64 -4.96 -11.21 -19.17
CA PRO A 64 -4.66 -10.54 -17.92
C PRO A 64 -5.75 -9.51 -17.57
N PRO A 65 -6.11 -9.37 -16.28
CA PRO A 65 -7.01 -8.30 -15.85
C PRO A 65 -6.48 -6.91 -16.17
N THR A 66 -7.40 -5.98 -16.41
CA THR A 66 -7.07 -4.57 -16.67
C THR A 66 -7.00 -3.79 -15.37
N PHE A 67 -5.91 -3.05 -15.20
CA PHE A 67 -5.70 -2.12 -14.09
C PHE A 67 -5.72 -0.67 -14.60
N PRO A 68 -5.81 0.32 -13.69
CA PRO A 68 -5.64 1.72 -14.04
C PRO A 68 -4.34 1.95 -14.81
N PRO A 69 -4.28 2.97 -15.69
CA PRO A 69 -3.07 3.34 -16.42
C PRO A 69 -1.85 3.45 -15.50
N ASN A 70 -0.64 3.29 -16.05
CA ASN A 70 0.61 3.43 -15.27
C ASN A 70 0.78 2.45 -14.10
N THR A 71 -0.12 1.48 -13.89
CA THR A 71 0.07 0.39 -12.94
C THR A 71 1.24 -0.50 -13.38
N SER A 72 2.31 -0.52 -12.59
CA SER A 72 3.52 -1.31 -12.86
C SER A 72 4.14 -1.85 -11.55
N PRO A 73 4.74 -3.06 -11.55
CA PRO A 73 4.67 -4.06 -12.61
C PRO A 73 3.32 -4.80 -12.59
N GLY A 74 2.76 -5.09 -13.76
CA GLY A 74 1.60 -5.97 -13.89
C GLY A 74 1.97 -7.44 -13.72
N VAL A 75 0.98 -8.32 -13.90
CA VAL A 75 1.19 -9.77 -13.98
C VAL A 75 1.36 -10.13 -15.46
N PRO A 76 2.58 -10.50 -15.91
CA PRO A 76 2.85 -10.65 -17.34
C PRO A 76 2.14 -11.89 -17.91
N ASP A 77 2.22 -13.01 -17.21
CA ASP A 77 1.75 -14.33 -17.64
C ASP A 77 1.10 -15.10 -16.46
N PRO A 78 0.22 -16.08 -16.75
CA PRO A 78 -0.31 -16.98 -15.74
C PRO A 78 0.79 -17.94 -15.20
N PRO A 79 0.50 -18.74 -14.16
CA PRO A 79 1.45 -19.72 -13.62
C PRO A 79 2.11 -20.58 -14.72
N PRO A 80 3.41 -20.91 -14.61
CA PRO A 80 4.12 -21.68 -15.62
C PRO A 80 3.41 -22.99 -15.99
N GLY A 81 3.32 -23.27 -17.28
CA GLY A 81 2.63 -24.46 -17.81
C GLY A 81 1.10 -24.34 -17.85
N THR A 82 0.54 -23.16 -17.59
CA THR A 82 -0.90 -22.88 -17.69
C THR A 82 -1.17 -21.71 -18.64
N SER A 83 -2.44 -21.44 -18.90
CA SER A 83 -2.95 -20.36 -19.73
C SER A 83 -3.97 -19.52 -18.97
N TRP A 84 -4.23 -18.29 -19.42
CA TRP A 84 -5.27 -17.45 -18.82
C TRP A 84 -6.66 -18.11 -18.85
N GLY A 85 -6.91 -18.99 -19.83
CA GLY A 85 -8.16 -19.74 -19.93
C GLY A 85 -8.37 -20.80 -18.84
N ASP A 86 -7.32 -21.16 -18.10
CA ASP A 86 -7.41 -22.12 -16.99
C ASP A 86 -7.96 -21.49 -15.70
N TYR A 87 -8.17 -20.17 -15.69
CA TYR A 87 -8.58 -19.40 -14.53
C TYR A 87 -9.82 -18.56 -14.82
N SER A 88 -10.59 -18.36 -13.77
CA SER A 88 -11.76 -17.48 -13.79
C SER A 88 -11.52 -16.18 -13.04
N TRP A 89 -10.59 -16.19 -12.07
CA TRP A 89 -10.28 -15.01 -11.28
C TRP A 89 -8.80 -14.95 -10.91
N MET A 90 -8.33 -13.72 -10.71
CA MET A 90 -7.04 -13.39 -10.15
C MET A 90 -7.23 -12.62 -8.84
N ILE A 91 -6.69 -13.16 -7.75
CA ILE A 91 -6.65 -12.49 -6.44
C ILE A 91 -5.43 -11.57 -6.43
N GLY A 92 -5.63 -10.28 -6.20
CA GLY A 92 -4.57 -9.28 -6.26
C GLY A 92 -4.07 -9.07 -7.69
N GLY A 93 -2.76 -9.03 -7.87
CA GLY A 93 -2.11 -8.57 -9.11
C GLY A 93 -1.94 -7.06 -9.20
N TYR A 94 -2.37 -6.34 -8.16
CA TYR A 94 -2.19 -4.92 -7.98
C TYR A 94 -1.36 -4.66 -6.71
N GLY A 95 -0.17 -4.10 -6.86
CA GLY A 95 0.71 -3.67 -5.77
C GLY A 95 1.72 -4.69 -5.21
N TRP A 96 1.27 -5.90 -4.83
CA TRP A 96 2.12 -6.87 -4.08
C TRP A 96 2.29 -8.25 -4.71
N LYS A 97 1.17 -8.96 -4.91
CA LYS A 97 1.19 -10.36 -5.38
C LYS A 97 -0.07 -10.73 -6.13
N ALA A 98 0.03 -11.74 -6.99
CA ALA A 98 -1.09 -12.35 -7.69
C ALA A 98 -1.22 -13.84 -7.37
N ARG A 99 -2.45 -14.32 -7.30
CA ARG A 99 -2.81 -15.74 -7.17
C ARG A 99 -4.04 -16.01 -8.03
N PHE A 100 -4.30 -17.26 -8.38
CA PHE A 100 -5.28 -17.59 -9.41
C PHE A 100 -6.36 -18.53 -8.87
N VAL A 101 -7.60 -18.33 -9.31
CA VAL A 101 -8.76 -19.16 -8.95
C VAL A 101 -9.28 -19.83 -10.21
N LYS A 102 -9.32 -21.17 -10.17
CA LYS A 102 -9.84 -22.02 -11.23
C LYS A 102 -11.37 -21.88 -11.36
N PRO A 103 -11.96 -22.29 -12.49
CA PRO A 103 -13.41 -22.30 -12.69
C PRO A 103 -14.21 -23.08 -11.63
N ASP A 104 -13.59 -24.01 -10.91
CA ASP A 104 -14.21 -24.78 -9.82
C ASP A 104 -14.18 -24.07 -8.44
N GLY A 105 -13.76 -22.79 -8.41
CA GLY A 105 -13.71 -21.96 -7.20
C GLY A 105 -12.54 -22.26 -6.27
N ARG A 106 -11.56 -23.06 -6.70
CA ARG A 106 -10.34 -23.36 -5.91
C ARG A 106 -9.18 -22.49 -6.35
N VAL A 107 -8.37 -22.08 -5.37
CA VAL A 107 -7.09 -21.44 -5.61
C VAL A 107 -6.15 -22.45 -6.24
N PHE A 108 -5.42 -22.04 -7.27
CA PHE A 108 -4.42 -22.88 -7.91
C PHE A 108 -3.20 -23.05 -7.01
N THR A 109 -2.91 -24.30 -6.66
CA THR A 109 -1.85 -24.70 -5.71
C THR A 109 -1.06 -25.91 -6.20
N ALA A 110 -1.19 -26.26 -7.49
CA ALA A 110 -0.72 -27.53 -8.04
C ALA A 110 0.80 -27.60 -8.29
N THR A 111 1.50 -26.46 -8.29
CA THR A 111 2.95 -26.37 -8.48
C THR A 111 3.59 -25.51 -7.38
N GLN A 112 4.91 -25.46 -7.35
CA GLN A 112 5.64 -24.53 -6.47
C GLN A 112 5.65 -23.10 -7.02
N GLU A 113 5.11 -22.85 -8.20
CA GLU A 113 5.14 -21.57 -8.91
C GLU A 113 3.71 -21.05 -9.08
N VAL A 114 3.06 -20.70 -7.97
CA VAL A 114 1.59 -20.43 -7.93
C VAL A 114 1.21 -19.05 -7.42
N GLN A 115 2.13 -18.37 -6.74
CA GLN A 115 2.00 -16.96 -6.38
C GLN A 115 3.06 -16.17 -7.13
N TYR A 116 2.64 -15.15 -7.86
CA TYR A 116 3.55 -14.20 -8.47
C TYR A 116 3.78 -13.02 -7.53
N ASN A 117 5.03 -12.72 -7.20
CA ASN A 117 5.40 -11.54 -6.42
C ASN A 117 5.78 -10.40 -7.37
N LEU A 118 5.07 -9.28 -7.28
CA LEU A 118 5.24 -8.16 -8.22
C LEU A 118 6.61 -7.49 -8.06
N GLU A 119 7.07 -7.29 -6.82
CA GLU A 119 8.34 -6.64 -6.53
C GLU A 119 9.55 -7.44 -7.04
N THR A 120 9.57 -8.76 -6.84
CA THR A 120 10.68 -9.62 -7.28
C THR A 120 10.49 -10.18 -8.70
N GLN A 121 9.33 -9.92 -9.31
CA GLN A 121 8.92 -10.48 -10.61
C GLN A 121 9.10 -12.01 -10.68
N GLY A 122 8.83 -12.69 -9.57
CA GLY A 122 9.18 -14.10 -9.38
C GLY A 122 8.01 -14.93 -8.86
N TRP A 123 7.98 -16.20 -9.27
CA TRP A 123 7.02 -17.18 -8.78
C TRP A 123 7.50 -17.83 -7.49
N VAL A 124 6.59 -18.00 -6.53
CA VAL A 124 6.88 -18.64 -5.24
C VAL A 124 5.77 -19.61 -4.83
N PRO A 125 6.07 -20.57 -3.94
CA PRO A 125 5.07 -21.51 -3.44
C PRO A 125 4.00 -20.82 -2.59
N TYR A 126 2.77 -21.31 -2.69
CA TYR A 126 1.67 -20.93 -1.79
C TYR A 126 0.71 -22.11 -1.62
N HIS A 127 0.62 -22.64 -0.39
CA HIS A 127 -0.23 -23.80 -0.06
C HIS A 127 -0.06 -24.97 -1.04
N PHE A 128 1.18 -25.25 -1.45
CA PHE A 128 1.49 -26.26 -2.47
C PHE A 128 0.86 -27.62 -2.14
N GLY A 129 0.06 -28.15 -3.06
CA GLY A 129 -0.64 -29.43 -2.92
C GLY A 129 -1.92 -29.40 -2.09
N GLU A 130 -2.31 -28.27 -1.49
CA GLU A 130 -3.54 -28.18 -0.69
C GLU A 130 -4.78 -27.94 -1.54
N ASP A 131 -5.91 -28.58 -1.18
CA ASP A 131 -7.23 -28.26 -1.74
C ASP A 131 -7.79 -26.97 -1.13
N LYS A 132 -7.34 -25.83 -1.66
CA LYS A 132 -7.68 -24.52 -1.10
C LYS A 132 -8.90 -23.90 -1.79
N LYS A 133 -10.03 -23.91 -1.09
CA LYS A 133 -11.27 -23.24 -1.51
C LYS A 133 -11.15 -21.72 -1.41
N TYR A 134 -11.63 -20.99 -2.42
CA TYR A 134 -11.85 -19.54 -2.35
C TYR A 134 -13.32 -19.29 -1.99
N ASN A 135 -13.57 -18.93 -0.73
CA ASN A 135 -14.90 -18.97 -0.11
C ASN A 135 -15.22 -17.68 0.66
N TYR A 136 -16.36 -17.68 1.37
CA TYR A 136 -16.83 -16.59 2.21
C TYR A 136 -15.76 -16.01 3.14
N GLY A 137 -14.90 -16.84 3.73
CA GLY A 137 -13.80 -16.38 4.57
C GLY A 137 -12.81 -15.47 3.82
N CYS A 138 -12.58 -15.72 2.53
CA CYS A 138 -11.80 -14.84 1.67
C CYS A 138 -12.61 -13.63 1.20
N PHE A 139 -13.90 -13.82 0.90
CA PHE A 139 -14.78 -12.76 0.38
C PHE A 139 -14.90 -11.57 1.34
N LYS A 140 -14.91 -11.82 2.65
CA LYS A 140 -14.94 -10.78 3.71
C LYS A 140 -13.97 -9.62 3.47
N CYS A 141 -12.79 -9.91 2.93
CA CYS A 141 -11.73 -8.91 2.77
C CYS A 141 -11.36 -8.62 1.32
N HIS A 142 -11.95 -9.34 0.35
CA HIS A 142 -11.57 -9.25 -1.06
C HIS A 142 -12.74 -8.86 -1.98
N THR A 143 -13.96 -8.71 -1.47
CA THR A 143 -15.18 -8.48 -2.25
C THR A 143 -16.16 -7.56 -1.52
N THR A 144 -17.12 -7.00 -2.25
CA THR A 144 -18.25 -6.23 -1.69
C THR A 144 -19.47 -7.11 -1.53
N GLY A 145 -20.17 -6.96 -0.40
CA GLY A 145 -21.39 -7.71 -0.09
C GLY A 145 -21.21 -9.23 0.01
N PRO A 146 -20.19 -9.73 0.74
CA PRO A 146 -19.98 -11.17 0.88
C PRO A 146 -21.14 -11.84 1.63
N SER A 147 -21.55 -13.02 1.16
CA SER A 147 -22.62 -13.83 1.75
C SER A 147 -22.21 -15.31 1.83
N GLU A 148 -22.54 -15.97 2.94
CA GLU A 148 -22.38 -17.43 3.09
C GLU A 148 -23.38 -18.21 2.22
N VAL A 149 -24.51 -17.60 1.88
CA VAL A 149 -25.58 -18.22 1.10
C VAL A 149 -25.44 -17.79 -0.35
N GLY A 150 -25.19 -18.76 -1.23
CA GLY A 150 -25.16 -18.56 -2.68
C GLY A 150 -24.02 -19.30 -3.35
N SER A 151 -23.90 -19.04 -4.65
CA SER A 151 -22.86 -19.54 -5.53
C SER A 151 -22.38 -18.37 -6.39
N TRP A 152 -21.09 -18.35 -6.66
CA TRP A 152 -20.48 -17.46 -7.63
C TRP A 152 -19.91 -18.31 -8.78
N ASN A 153 -19.94 -17.76 -9.99
CA ASN A 153 -19.26 -18.35 -11.16
C ASN A 153 -19.63 -19.81 -11.51
N GLY A 154 -20.89 -20.22 -11.28
CA GLY A 154 -21.36 -21.58 -11.60
C GLY A 154 -20.78 -22.68 -10.70
N VAL A 155 -20.04 -22.34 -9.65
CA VAL A 155 -19.50 -23.29 -8.68
C VAL A 155 -20.61 -23.71 -7.70
N PRO A 156 -20.88 -25.00 -7.45
CA PRO A 156 -22.01 -25.43 -6.61
C PRO A 156 -22.15 -24.65 -5.28
N ALA A 157 -23.40 -24.26 -4.96
CA ALA A 157 -23.73 -23.34 -3.86
C ALA A 157 -23.45 -23.89 -2.45
N ASP A 158 -23.16 -25.18 -2.31
CA ASP A 158 -23.10 -25.88 -1.03
C ASP A 158 -21.76 -25.76 -0.30
N SER A 159 -20.85 -24.85 -0.70
CA SER A 159 -19.53 -24.79 -0.05
C SER A 159 -18.71 -23.51 -0.15
N LEU A 160 -19.07 -22.49 -0.94
CA LEU A 160 -18.20 -21.31 -1.14
C LEU A 160 -18.82 -19.97 -0.76
N GLY A 161 -20.14 -19.80 -0.86
CA GLY A 161 -20.80 -18.50 -0.68
C GLY A 161 -20.82 -17.69 -1.98
N THR A 162 -21.17 -16.40 -1.88
CA THR A 162 -21.22 -15.43 -2.99
C THR A 162 -20.83 -14.02 -2.52
N PHE A 163 -20.81 -13.07 -3.44
CA PHE A 163 -20.62 -11.65 -3.19
C PHE A 163 -21.43 -10.81 -4.19
N SER A 164 -21.57 -9.51 -3.94
CA SER A 164 -22.27 -8.57 -4.82
C SER A 164 -21.35 -8.03 -5.91
N GLU A 165 -20.11 -7.66 -5.58
CA GLU A 165 -19.12 -7.19 -6.56
C GLU A 165 -17.69 -7.68 -6.21
N PRO A 166 -16.84 -7.92 -7.22
CA PRO A 166 -15.44 -8.25 -6.99
C PRO A 166 -14.63 -7.03 -6.57
N GLY A 167 -13.67 -7.25 -5.66
CA GLY A 167 -12.91 -6.18 -5.03
C GLY A 167 -13.70 -5.47 -3.92
N ILE A 168 -13.02 -4.66 -3.13
CA ILE A 168 -13.66 -3.78 -2.16
C ILE A 168 -14.10 -2.52 -2.91
N ARG A 169 -15.40 -2.46 -3.20
CA ARG A 169 -16.08 -1.36 -3.91
C ARG A 169 -16.71 -0.38 -2.93
N CYS A 170 -17.40 0.66 -3.43
CA CYS A 170 -17.96 1.73 -2.60
C CYS A 170 -18.85 1.20 -1.47
N GLU A 171 -19.80 0.31 -1.82
CA GLU A 171 -20.72 -0.33 -0.86
C GLU A 171 -20.02 -1.35 0.06
N GLY A 172 -18.77 -1.72 -0.26
CA GLY A 172 -17.89 -2.50 0.60
C GLY A 172 -17.46 -1.72 1.85
N CYS A 173 -17.49 -0.38 1.81
CA CYS A 173 -17.24 0.47 2.98
C CYS A 173 -18.53 1.12 3.48
N HIS A 174 -19.40 1.58 2.58
CA HIS A 174 -20.61 2.34 2.90
C HIS A 174 -21.85 1.47 3.18
N GLY A 175 -21.80 0.17 2.90
CA GLY A 175 -22.95 -0.73 3.02
C GLY A 175 -23.88 -0.69 1.79
N PRO A 176 -24.95 -1.52 1.78
CA PRO A 176 -25.91 -1.59 0.67
C PRO A 176 -26.70 -0.29 0.53
N GLY A 177 -26.57 0.39 -0.61
CA GLY A 177 -26.98 1.78 -0.80
C GLY A 177 -28.28 2.00 -1.56
N SER A 178 -29.19 1.02 -1.64
CA SER A 178 -30.42 1.14 -2.45
C SER A 178 -31.27 2.36 -2.14
N ASP A 179 -31.44 2.73 -0.87
CA ASP A 179 -32.28 3.89 -0.54
C ASP A 179 -31.52 5.19 -0.82
N HIS A 180 -30.22 5.23 -0.54
CA HIS A 180 -29.35 6.38 -0.86
C HIS A 180 -29.33 6.66 -2.37
N ALA A 181 -29.18 5.61 -3.18
CA ALA A 181 -29.22 5.72 -4.64
C ALA A 181 -30.57 6.21 -5.15
N SER A 182 -31.68 5.78 -4.51
CA SER A 182 -33.03 6.24 -4.88
C SER A 182 -33.37 7.65 -4.38
N ASN A 183 -32.74 8.08 -3.29
CA ASN A 183 -32.96 9.37 -2.64
C ASN A 183 -31.64 9.91 -2.05
N PRO A 184 -30.92 10.79 -2.77
CA PRO A 184 -29.61 11.31 -2.34
C PRO A 184 -29.62 12.12 -1.04
N SER A 185 -30.80 12.48 -0.50
CA SER A 185 -30.91 13.13 0.82
C SER A 185 -30.76 12.15 1.99
N VAL A 186 -30.88 10.84 1.74
CA VAL A 186 -30.65 9.79 2.73
C VAL A 186 -29.18 9.42 2.70
N SER A 187 -28.50 9.35 3.85
CA SER A 187 -27.11 8.90 3.90
C SER A 187 -27.00 7.38 3.68
N PRO A 188 -25.86 6.86 3.17
CA PRO A 188 -25.64 5.43 3.12
C PRO A 188 -25.65 4.80 4.53
N PRO A 189 -25.87 3.47 4.65
CA PRO A 189 -26.01 2.82 5.96
C PRO A 189 -24.81 2.96 6.90
N ILE A 190 -23.59 3.07 6.37
CA ILE A 190 -22.36 3.17 7.16
C ILE A 190 -21.74 4.56 6.92
N THR A 191 -21.66 5.36 7.99
CA THR A 191 -21.10 6.72 8.01
C THR A 191 -20.43 7.04 9.34
N GLY A 192 -19.74 8.19 9.42
CA GLY A 192 -19.16 8.70 10.67
C GLY A 192 -18.12 7.76 11.29
N THR A 193 -18.10 7.66 12.63
CA THR A 193 -17.10 6.92 13.39
C THR A 193 -16.99 5.44 13.01
N ASP A 194 -18.10 4.81 12.63
CA ASP A 194 -18.08 3.41 12.19
C ASP A 194 -17.30 3.23 10.87
N LEU A 195 -17.37 4.21 9.97
CA LEU A 195 -16.59 4.22 8.74
C LEU A 195 -15.11 4.51 8.99
N GLU A 196 -14.82 5.37 9.97
CA GLU A 196 -13.47 5.86 10.28
C GLU A 196 -12.60 4.84 11.05
N ILE A 197 -13.22 3.96 11.83
CA ILE A 197 -12.54 2.99 12.72
C ILE A 197 -12.97 1.56 12.39
N THR A 198 -14.26 1.29 12.57
CA THR A 198 -14.78 -0.08 12.65
C THR A 198 -14.67 -0.79 11.31
N ARG A 199 -14.97 -0.09 10.21
CA ARG A 199 -15.03 -0.69 8.88
C ARG A 199 -13.66 -1.17 8.38
N CYS A 200 -12.59 -0.46 8.69
CA CYS A 200 -11.23 -0.92 8.40
C CYS A 200 -10.94 -2.27 9.10
N GLY A 201 -11.48 -2.45 10.31
CA GLY A 201 -11.40 -3.65 11.16
C GLY A 201 -12.05 -4.91 10.63
N ASP A 202 -12.87 -4.81 9.59
CA ASP A 202 -13.40 -6.01 8.95
C ASP A 202 -12.32 -6.77 8.17
N CYS A 203 -11.27 -6.05 7.73
CA CYS A 203 -10.26 -6.58 6.81
C CYS A 203 -8.82 -6.44 7.30
N HIS A 204 -8.50 -5.37 8.02
CA HIS A 204 -7.15 -5.02 8.48
C HIS A 204 -6.87 -5.50 9.91
N GLN A 205 -7.32 -6.71 10.22
CA GLN A 205 -6.96 -7.43 11.44
C GLN A 205 -6.84 -8.94 11.21
N ARG A 206 -6.23 -9.63 12.19
CA ARG A 206 -6.43 -11.07 12.41
C ARG A 206 -6.67 -11.35 13.88
N GLY A 207 -7.63 -12.24 14.13
CA GLY A 207 -7.98 -12.65 15.49
C GLY A 207 -8.83 -11.64 16.26
N GLY A 208 -9.32 -10.60 15.59
CA GLY A 208 -10.16 -9.55 16.14
C GLY A 208 -9.41 -8.24 16.36
N ILE A 209 -10.15 -7.21 16.79
CA ILE A 209 -9.62 -5.88 17.16
C ILE A 209 -8.99 -5.99 18.55
N THR A 210 -7.77 -6.53 18.61
CA THR A 210 -6.99 -6.77 19.85
C THR A 210 -5.57 -6.24 19.67
N ASN A 211 -4.78 -6.13 20.73
CA ASN A 211 -3.34 -5.81 20.61
C ASN A 211 -2.45 -7.03 20.35
N ALA A 212 -3.03 -8.22 20.15
CA ALA A 212 -2.26 -9.40 19.76
C ALA A 212 -1.93 -9.31 18.27
N ILE A 213 -0.65 -9.29 17.90
CA ILE A 213 -0.19 -9.10 16.51
C ILE A 213 0.38 -10.43 15.98
N PRO A 214 -0.34 -11.14 15.11
CA PRO A 214 0.16 -12.37 14.49
C PRO A 214 1.40 -12.15 13.63
N SER A 215 2.39 -13.02 13.84
CA SER A 215 3.66 -13.06 13.10
C SER A 215 3.88 -14.43 12.48
N SER A 216 4.79 -14.51 11.50
CA SER A 216 5.27 -15.77 10.93
C SER A 216 6.51 -15.55 10.09
N GLY A 217 7.47 -16.48 10.14
CA GLY A 217 8.67 -16.43 9.31
C GLY A 217 9.60 -15.25 9.61
N GLY A 218 9.54 -14.70 10.84
CA GLY A 218 10.33 -13.54 11.25
C GLY A 218 9.83 -12.21 10.71
N TYR A 219 8.53 -12.10 10.40
CA TYR A 219 7.84 -10.88 10.00
C TYR A 219 6.45 -10.84 10.64
N ILE A 220 5.89 -9.63 10.81
CA ILE A 220 4.46 -9.47 11.08
C ILE A 220 3.69 -9.99 9.87
N ARG A 221 2.55 -10.66 10.08
CA ARG A 221 1.70 -11.09 8.95
C ARG A 221 1.05 -9.86 8.30
N HIS A 222 0.64 -9.97 7.05
CA HIS A 222 -0.14 -8.87 6.46
C HIS A 222 -1.58 -8.85 6.99
N HIS A 223 -2.15 -7.64 6.98
CA HIS A 223 -3.48 -7.28 7.50
C HIS A 223 -3.58 -7.16 9.03
N GLU A 224 -2.48 -6.86 9.74
CA GLU A 224 -2.51 -6.73 11.21
C GLU A 224 -2.50 -5.26 11.66
N GLN A 225 -2.76 -4.30 10.75
CA GLN A 225 -2.56 -2.87 11.06
C GLN A 225 -3.39 -2.39 12.26
N ILE A 226 -4.60 -2.92 12.45
CA ILE A 226 -5.40 -2.57 13.63
C ILE A 226 -4.82 -3.21 14.88
N ASN A 227 -4.33 -4.44 14.80
CA ASN A 227 -3.66 -5.08 15.92
C ASN A 227 -2.41 -4.31 16.33
N GLU A 228 -1.64 -3.85 15.35
CA GLU A 228 -0.45 -3.01 15.51
C GLU A 228 -0.81 -1.66 16.17
N MET A 229 -1.84 -0.96 15.65
CA MET A 229 -2.31 0.31 16.23
C MET A 229 -2.80 0.14 17.68
N ARG A 230 -3.50 -0.96 18.00
CA ARG A 230 -3.94 -1.29 19.36
C ARG A 230 -2.79 -1.63 20.32
N ALA A 231 -1.63 -1.99 19.78
CA ALA A 231 -0.40 -2.18 20.53
C ALA A 231 0.53 -0.95 20.47
N SER A 232 0.00 0.22 20.10
CA SER A 232 0.75 1.47 20.00
C SER A 232 0.13 2.56 20.88
N LYS A 233 0.91 3.56 21.28
CA LYS A 233 0.40 4.71 22.02
C LYS A 233 -0.65 5.54 21.26
N HIS A 234 -0.78 5.32 19.96
CA HIS A 234 -1.78 6.00 19.14
C HIS A 234 -3.13 5.26 19.12
N GLY A 235 -3.25 4.07 19.72
CA GLY A 235 -4.50 3.31 19.74
C GLY A 235 -4.64 2.37 20.94
N ASP A 236 -3.86 2.56 22.00
CA ASP A 236 -3.85 1.71 23.20
C ASP A 236 -5.03 1.95 24.14
N GLY A 237 -5.93 2.89 23.83
CA GLY A 237 -7.10 3.23 24.62
C GLY A 237 -6.84 4.30 25.68
N ASN A 238 -5.64 4.89 25.75
CA ASN A 238 -5.29 5.90 26.75
C ASN A 238 -5.62 7.35 26.37
N MET A 239 -6.44 7.57 25.33
CA MET A 239 -7.07 8.84 24.89
C MET A 239 -6.13 10.05 24.64
N PRO A 240 -6.30 10.78 23.51
CA PRO A 240 -7.17 10.46 22.38
C PRO A 240 -6.52 9.40 21.48
N ASP A 241 -7.26 8.32 21.21
CA ASP A 241 -6.86 7.34 20.19
C ASP A 241 -6.98 7.97 18.79
N LEU A 242 -5.99 7.71 17.94
CA LEU A 242 -6.04 8.00 16.51
C LEU A 242 -6.74 6.86 15.78
N THR A 243 -7.50 7.23 14.74
CA THR A 243 -8.19 6.30 13.86
C THR A 243 -7.41 6.14 12.55
N CYS A 244 -7.74 5.12 11.75
CA CYS A 244 -7.16 4.97 10.43
C CYS A 244 -7.45 6.22 9.57
N ALA A 245 -8.67 6.74 9.66
CA ALA A 245 -9.11 7.94 8.94
C ALA A 245 -8.58 9.26 9.52
N SER A 246 -7.98 9.25 10.73
CA SER A 246 -7.26 10.41 11.26
C SER A 246 -6.03 10.75 10.41
N CYS A 247 -5.33 9.71 9.95
CA CYS A 247 -4.10 9.86 9.18
C CYS A 247 -4.29 9.63 7.68
N HIS A 248 -5.27 8.81 7.27
CA HIS A 248 -5.44 8.42 5.88
C HIS A 248 -6.71 8.99 5.24
N ASP A 249 -6.60 9.42 3.99
CA ASP A 249 -7.77 9.49 3.11
C ASP A 249 -8.11 8.11 2.57
N SER A 250 -9.32 7.62 2.86
CA SER A 250 -9.78 6.31 2.39
C SER A 250 -10.01 6.24 0.89
N HIS A 251 -10.08 7.38 0.19
CA HIS A 251 -10.30 7.44 -1.26
C HIS A 251 -9.02 7.60 -2.07
N VAL A 252 -7.91 8.03 -1.46
CA VAL A 252 -6.68 8.35 -2.18
C VAL A 252 -5.65 7.23 -1.94
N PRO A 253 -5.00 6.68 -2.98
CA PRO A 253 -4.04 5.60 -2.80
C PRO A 253 -2.73 6.08 -2.14
N LEU A 254 -2.18 5.25 -1.24
CA LEU A 254 -0.81 5.44 -0.72
C LEU A 254 0.27 4.78 -1.58
N ARG A 255 -0.14 3.98 -2.57
CA ARG A 255 0.75 3.19 -3.43
C ARG A 255 0.16 3.11 -4.83
N TYR A 256 0.58 4.04 -5.68
CA TYR A 256 0.32 4.06 -7.11
C TYR A 256 1.45 4.85 -7.79
N PRO A 257 1.92 4.47 -8.99
CA PRO A 257 3.11 5.09 -9.59
C PRO A 257 3.00 6.60 -9.85
N ASP A 258 1.77 7.10 -10.05
CA ASP A 258 1.50 8.54 -10.19
C ASP A 258 0.99 9.19 -8.89
N ALA A 259 0.74 8.41 -7.84
CA ALA A 259 0.35 8.99 -6.56
C ALA A 259 1.60 9.51 -5.87
N THR A 260 1.59 10.78 -5.46
CA THR A 260 2.48 11.21 -4.39
C THR A 260 1.92 10.58 -3.10
N PRO A 261 2.64 9.69 -2.40
CA PRO A 261 2.10 9.03 -1.20
C PRO A 261 1.55 10.00 -0.16
N GLU A 262 2.01 11.25 -0.19
CA GLU A 262 1.60 12.39 0.62
C GLU A 262 0.13 12.79 0.38
N GLU A 263 -0.44 12.62 -0.82
CA GLU A 263 -1.83 12.96 -1.13
C GLU A 263 -2.85 12.12 -0.36
N GLY A 264 -2.48 10.88 0.01
CA GLY A 264 -3.31 9.99 0.82
C GLY A 264 -3.16 10.19 2.33
N ILE A 265 -2.30 11.12 2.78
CA ILE A 265 -2.01 11.40 4.18
C ILE A 265 -2.65 12.73 4.60
N LYS A 266 -3.59 12.66 5.54
CA LYS A 266 -4.29 13.84 6.09
C LYS A 266 -3.57 14.49 7.27
N MET A 267 -2.73 13.72 7.95
CA MET A 267 -2.01 14.14 9.15
C MET A 267 -0.62 13.52 9.14
N THR A 268 0.39 14.38 9.23
CA THR A 268 1.79 14.01 9.31
C THR A 268 2.24 13.83 10.77
N CYS A 269 3.42 13.25 10.98
CA CYS A 269 3.96 13.09 12.32
C CYS A 269 4.24 14.45 12.96
N GLN A 270 4.73 15.40 12.17
CA GLN A 270 5.16 16.74 12.56
C GLN A 270 4.01 17.61 13.06
N ASP A 271 2.77 17.33 12.62
CA ASP A 271 1.57 18.04 13.09
C ASP A 271 1.38 17.91 14.61
N CYS A 272 1.84 16.79 15.20
CA CYS A 272 1.79 16.53 16.64
C CYS A 272 3.18 16.45 17.30
N HIS A 273 4.23 16.17 16.54
CA HIS A 273 5.61 15.97 17.00
C HIS A 273 6.60 17.00 16.41
N SER A 274 6.23 18.28 16.42
CA SER A 274 6.98 19.37 15.80
C SER A 274 8.41 19.61 16.31
N GLY A 275 8.80 18.99 17.42
CA GLY A 275 10.15 19.07 17.99
C GLY A 275 11.04 17.85 17.70
N MET A 276 10.59 16.92 16.85
CA MET A 276 11.30 15.68 16.56
C MET A 276 11.99 15.77 15.19
N GLU A 277 13.23 16.24 15.17
CA GLU A 277 14.11 16.22 14.00
C GLU A 277 15.34 15.35 14.29
N ILE A 278 16.02 14.87 13.25
CA ILE A 278 17.31 14.19 13.39
C ILE A 278 18.37 15.15 12.88
N LEU A 279 19.36 15.44 13.70
CA LEU A 279 20.49 16.30 13.33
C LEU A 279 21.69 15.46 12.92
N LEU A 280 22.34 15.80 11.81
CA LEU A 280 23.64 15.31 11.38
C LEU A 280 24.63 16.48 11.43
N ASN A 281 25.63 16.41 12.31
CA ASN A 281 26.59 17.48 12.57
C ASN A 281 25.89 18.84 12.82
N GLY A 282 24.80 18.82 13.59
CA GLY A 282 23.99 19.99 13.92
C GLY A 282 23.08 20.50 12.81
N GLN A 283 22.99 19.83 11.65
CA GLN A 283 22.08 20.18 10.55
C GLN A 283 20.94 19.16 10.43
N PRO A 284 19.69 19.56 10.14
CA PRO A 284 18.60 18.63 9.89
C PRO A 284 18.96 17.64 8.78
N LYS A 285 18.85 16.34 9.10
CA LYS A 285 18.98 15.26 8.13
C LYS A 285 17.63 15.06 7.46
N ASN A 286 17.61 15.07 6.12
CA ASN A 286 16.39 14.81 5.35
C ASN A 286 16.05 13.31 5.38
N ILE A 287 15.27 12.89 6.39
CA ILE A 287 14.76 11.53 6.55
C ILE A 287 13.33 11.60 7.09
N ASP A 288 12.43 10.85 6.47
CA ASP A 288 11.03 10.84 6.90
C ASP A 288 10.86 10.07 8.22
N CYS A 289 9.98 10.53 9.09
CA CYS A 289 9.71 9.85 10.36
C CYS A 289 9.30 8.38 10.15
N VAL A 290 8.54 8.11 9.09
CA VAL A 290 8.07 6.77 8.70
C VAL A 290 9.20 5.83 8.28
N ASP A 291 10.38 6.35 7.95
CA ASP A 291 11.58 5.53 7.67
C ASP A 291 12.26 5.01 8.93
N CYS A 292 11.86 5.45 10.11
CA CYS A 292 12.34 4.86 11.36
C CYS A 292 11.20 4.29 12.18
N HIS A 293 10.07 4.99 12.22
CA HIS A 293 8.92 4.65 13.06
C HIS A 293 7.85 3.84 12.34
N MET A 294 7.93 3.66 11.02
CA MET A 294 7.01 2.76 10.30
C MET A 294 7.78 1.93 9.26
N PRO A 295 8.89 1.26 9.63
CA PRO A 295 9.65 0.47 8.69
C PRO A 295 8.80 -0.67 8.13
N PRO A 296 9.12 -1.16 6.93
CA PRO A 296 8.47 -2.35 6.41
C PRO A 296 8.88 -3.58 7.24
N ALA A 297 8.09 -3.91 8.26
CA ALA A 297 8.28 -5.08 9.12
C ALA A 297 7.22 -6.17 8.90
N SER A 298 6.19 -5.88 8.12
CA SER A 298 5.09 -6.78 7.79
C SER A 298 5.29 -7.40 6.39
N LYS A 299 4.94 -8.68 6.25
CA LYS A 299 5.08 -9.44 5.01
C LYS A 299 3.71 -9.79 4.41
N SER A 300 3.42 -9.20 3.26
CA SER A 300 2.37 -9.60 2.35
C SER A 300 2.88 -10.61 1.33
N ALA A 301 3.85 -10.24 0.51
CA ALA A 301 4.39 -11.03 -0.59
C ALA A 301 5.87 -11.34 -0.34
N VAL A 302 6.65 -10.31 -0.05
CA VAL A 302 8.11 -10.35 0.02
C VAL A 302 8.56 -10.01 1.44
N GLY A 303 9.48 -10.83 1.94
CA GLY A 303 10.30 -10.52 3.09
C GLY A 303 11.73 -10.93 2.74
N MET A 304 12.68 -10.03 2.96
CA MET A 304 14.08 -10.22 2.60
C MET A 304 15.01 -9.84 3.75
N VAL A 305 16.20 -10.41 3.69
CA VAL A 305 17.36 -10.03 4.48
C VAL A 305 18.16 -9.02 3.65
N VAL A 306 18.53 -7.89 4.25
CA VAL A 306 19.22 -6.79 3.58
C VAL A 306 20.52 -6.52 4.33
N GLY A 307 21.60 -7.19 3.92
CA GLY A 307 22.82 -7.30 4.72
C GLY A 307 22.53 -7.89 6.09
N ASN A 308 22.85 -7.16 7.16
CA ASN A 308 22.51 -7.52 8.53
C ASN A 308 21.08 -7.11 8.96
N GLY A 309 20.33 -6.42 8.10
CA GLY A 309 18.97 -5.97 8.37
C GLY A 309 17.86 -6.85 7.79
N ARG A 310 16.62 -6.44 8.03
CA ARG A 310 15.41 -7.09 7.50
C ARG A 310 14.44 -6.10 6.89
N ARG A 311 13.75 -6.54 5.85
CA ARG A 311 12.73 -5.75 5.16
C ARG A 311 11.55 -6.62 4.73
N GLY A 312 10.37 -6.29 5.20
CA GLY A 312 9.09 -6.73 4.64
C GLY A 312 8.69 -5.87 3.44
N ASP A 313 7.42 -5.89 3.08
CA ASP A 313 6.86 -5.15 1.94
C ASP A 313 5.60 -4.34 2.31
N VAL A 314 5.25 -4.29 3.59
CA VAL A 314 4.19 -3.46 4.17
C VAL A 314 4.75 -2.73 5.38
N LYS A 315 4.60 -1.40 5.41
CA LYS A 315 4.96 -0.54 6.55
C LYS A 315 4.17 -0.96 7.79
N THR A 316 4.87 -1.13 8.90
CA THR A 316 4.26 -1.41 10.21
C THR A 316 3.56 -0.17 10.75
N HIS A 317 2.53 -0.39 11.57
CA HIS A 317 1.88 0.64 12.38
C HIS A 317 2.32 0.53 13.85
N ILE A 318 3.49 -0.04 14.10
CA ILE A 318 4.19 -0.02 15.39
C ILE A 318 5.22 1.11 15.35
N MET A 319 4.94 2.23 16.04
CA MET A 319 5.85 3.39 16.07
C MET A 319 6.94 3.29 17.14
N GLY A 320 6.78 2.39 18.12
CA GLY A 320 7.78 2.13 19.14
C GLY A 320 9.00 1.41 18.56
N ILE A 321 10.20 1.82 18.97
CA ILE A 321 11.46 1.20 18.56
C ILE A 321 12.12 0.58 19.79
N ASN A 322 12.49 -0.69 19.71
CA ASN A 322 13.34 -1.34 20.70
C ASN A 322 14.78 -0.95 20.39
N THR A 323 15.36 -0.11 21.24
CA THR A 323 16.71 0.45 21.08
C THR A 323 17.81 -0.43 21.68
N SER A 324 17.46 -1.59 22.24
CA SER A 324 18.42 -2.54 22.80
C SER A 324 19.23 -3.23 21.70
N ALA A 325 20.47 -3.63 22.02
CA ALA A 325 21.32 -4.45 21.14
C ALA A 325 20.83 -5.91 21.08
N VAL A 326 19.67 -6.12 20.45
CA VAL A 326 19.04 -7.43 20.24
C VAL A 326 18.68 -7.58 18.77
N ASP A 327 18.70 -8.82 18.27
CA ASP A 327 18.32 -9.11 16.89
C ASP A 327 16.80 -9.17 16.71
N TYR A 328 16.37 -9.33 15.46
CA TYR A 328 14.97 -9.35 15.05
C TYR A 328 14.13 -10.41 15.76
N THR A 329 14.73 -11.48 16.28
CA THR A 329 13.99 -12.53 16.99
C THR A 329 13.40 -12.03 18.29
N ALA A 330 14.00 -11.01 18.91
CA ALA A 330 13.49 -10.39 20.13
C ALA A 330 12.15 -9.68 19.91
N MET A 331 11.76 -9.38 18.66
CA MET A 331 10.44 -8.85 18.33
C MET A 331 9.33 -9.91 18.45
N PHE A 332 9.68 -11.20 18.38
CA PHE A 332 8.71 -12.28 18.26
C PHE A 332 8.73 -13.19 19.49
N ASP A 333 7.57 -13.74 19.82
CA ASP A 333 7.47 -14.70 20.93
C ASP A 333 8.23 -16.00 20.62
N THR A 334 8.42 -16.84 21.63
CA THR A 334 9.16 -18.11 21.46
C THR A 334 8.52 -19.06 20.43
N SER A 335 7.22 -18.92 20.16
CA SER A 335 6.52 -19.68 19.12
C SER A 335 6.65 -19.05 17.72
N THR A 336 7.16 -17.82 17.63
CA THR A 336 7.26 -16.98 16.42
C THR A 336 5.93 -16.72 15.72
N ASN A 337 4.84 -16.80 16.48
CA ASN A 337 3.47 -16.59 15.99
C ASN A 337 2.87 -15.27 16.46
N LEU A 338 3.48 -14.60 17.43
CA LEU A 338 3.07 -13.28 17.92
C LEU A 338 4.26 -12.32 18.01
N VAL A 339 3.98 -11.02 17.88
CA VAL A 339 4.90 -9.96 18.33
C VAL A 339 4.83 -9.86 19.86
N VAL A 340 5.99 -9.68 20.51
CA VAL A 340 6.03 -9.48 21.96
C VAL A 340 5.59 -8.06 22.33
N LEU A 341 4.89 -7.94 23.46
CA LEU A 341 4.48 -6.68 24.05
C LEU A 341 5.31 -6.38 25.30
N ASP A 342 5.58 -5.10 25.56
CA ASP A 342 6.25 -4.66 26.78
C ASP A 342 5.32 -4.73 28.01
N GLY A 343 5.82 -4.32 29.18
CA GLY A 343 5.03 -4.30 30.43
C GLY A 343 3.81 -3.38 30.40
N ASN A 344 3.71 -2.48 29.42
CA ASN A 344 2.56 -1.60 29.20
C ASN A 344 1.63 -2.12 28.09
N GLY A 345 1.91 -3.30 27.52
CA GLY A 345 1.13 -3.85 26.42
C GLY A 345 1.44 -3.22 25.05
N LEU A 346 2.58 -2.56 24.89
CA LEU A 346 2.99 -1.90 23.66
C LEU A 346 4.00 -2.74 22.88
N ALA A 347 3.86 -2.76 21.55
CA ALA A 347 4.79 -3.41 20.65
C ALA A 347 5.94 -2.45 20.27
N GLN A 348 7.09 -3.03 19.94
CA GLN A 348 8.26 -2.30 19.48
C GLN A 348 8.96 -3.02 18.34
N VAL A 349 9.45 -2.26 17.36
CA VAL A 349 10.21 -2.78 16.21
C VAL A 349 11.70 -2.79 16.54
N THR A 350 12.41 -3.86 16.19
CA THR A 350 13.86 -3.97 16.43
C THR A 350 14.69 -3.21 15.38
N LEU A 351 15.96 -2.96 15.72
CA LEU A 351 16.89 -2.19 14.91
C LEU A 351 17.25 -2.86 13.57
N ASP A 352 17.05 -4.16 13.43
CA ASP A 352 17.23 -4.88 12.16
C ASP A 352 16.31 -4.34 11.06
N PHE A 353 15.06 -4.00 11.42
CA PHE A 353 14.08 -3.42 10.50
C PHE A 353 14.24 -1.91 10.36
N VAL A 354 14.68 -1.23 11.44
CA VAL A 354 14.75 0.22 11.49
C VAL A 354 16.05 0.75 10.87
N CYS A 355 17.20 0.35 11.42
CA CYS A 355 18.51 0.90 11.05
C CYS A 355 19.23 0.06 10.01
N LEU A 356 19.30 -1.27 10.23
CA LEU A 356 20.19 -2.14 9.46
C LEU A 356 19.73 -2.39 8.02
N ARG A 357 18.50 -1.99 7.67
CA ARG A 357 18.04 -1.98 6.26
C ARG A 357 18.78 -0.96 5.38
N CYS A 358 19.26 0.14 5.97
CA CYS A 358 20.05 1.16 5.29
C CYS A 358 21.54 1.00 5.64
N HIS A 359 21.83 0.61 6.88
CA HIS A 359 23.18 0.36 7.39
C HIS A 359 23.55 -1.13 7.32
N THR A 360 23.57 -1.65 6.10
CA THR A 360 23.55 -3.10 5.82
C THR A 360 24.78 -3.87 6.29
N THR A 361 25.90 -3.19 6.52
CA THR A 361 27.17 -3.77 7.00
C THR A 361 27.35 -3.67 8.51
N GLU A 362 26.54 -2.87 9.18
CA GLU A 362 26.61 -2.63 10.62
C GLU A 362 25.83 -3.70 11.40
N ASP A 363 26.01 -3.76 12.71
CA ASP A 363 25.31 -4.70 13.59
C ASP A 363 24.37 -4.01 14.58
N VAL A 364 23.61 -4.81 15.34
CA VAL A 364 22.67 -4.30 16.35
C VAL A 364 23.38 -3.58 17.51
N THR A 365 24.65 -3.88 17.77
CA THR A 365 25.45 -3.18 18.78
C THR A 365 25.73 -1.75 18.31
N TRP A 366 26.20 -1.60 17.07
CA TRP A 366 26.37 -0.31 16.42
C TRP A 366 25.06 0.49 16.41
N ALA A 367 23.97 -0.11 15.92
CA ALA A 367 22.69 0.58 15.81
C ALA A 367 22.17 1.05 17.18
N SER A 368 22.31 0.22 18.23
CA SER A 368 21.87 0.56 19.58
C SER A 368 22.61 1.77 20.16
N GLY A 369 23.88 1.98 19.76
CA GLY A 369 24.69 3.12 20.18
C GLY A 369 24.16 4.47 19.70
N TYR A 370 23.35 4.49 18.62
CA TYR A 370 22.77 5.70 18.04
C TYR A 370 21.26 5.82 18.27
N ALA A 371 20.54 4.70 18.32
CA ALA A 371 19.08 4.69 18.31
C ALA A 371 18.47 5.44 19.51
N MET A 372 19.08 5.34 20.69
CA MET A 372 18.62 6.07 21.87
C MET A 372 19.06 7.53 21.81
N GLY A 373 18.09 8.45 21.88
CA GLY A 373 18.37 9.90 21.90
C GLY A 373 18.83 10.46 20.55
N ILE A 374 18.60 9.76 19.44
CA ILE A 374 18.97 10.24 18.09
C ILE A 374 18.39 11.62 17.77
N HIS A 375 17.18 11.91 18.26
CA HIS A 375 16.52 13.20 18.11
C HIS A 375 17.14 14.31 18.97
N THR A 376 17.72 13.97 20.13
CA THR A 376 18.28 14.95 21.07
C THR A 376 19.77 15.18 20.85
N ASN A 377 20.52 14.11 20.58
CA ASN A 377 21.97 14.13 20.49
C ASN A 377 22.45 14.40 19.07
N GLY A 378 21.61 14.07 18.07
CA GLY A 378 22.04 14.00 16.68
C GLY A 378 23.14 12.97 16.45
N ILE A 379 23.64 12.93 15.23
CA ILE A 379 24.79 12.15 14.80
C ILE A 379 25.94 13.13 14.58
N ASN A 380 27.00 13.05 15.39
CA ASN A 380 28.15 13.95 15.33
C ASN A 380 29.43 13.19 14.94
N ASP A 381 30.39 13.86 14.32
CA ASP A 381 31.73 13.35 13.96
C ASP A 381 31.73 12.13 13.01
N VAL A 382 30.60 11.84 12.36
CA VAL A 382 30.52 10.87 11.26
C VAL A 382 31.00 11.54 9.98
N GLY A 383 32.10 11.03 9.42
CA GLY A 383 32.50 11.35 8.06
C GLY A 383 31.39 10.91 7.10
N ILE A 384 30.86 11.85 6.33
CA ILE A 384 29.78 11.63 5.37
C ILE A 384 30.24 10.68 4.24
N ASN A 385 30.23 9.38 4.52
CA ASN A 385 30.48 8.33 3.54
C ASN A 385 29.18 7.52 3.28
N GLU A 386 28.14 8.16 2.77
CA GLU A 386 27.58 7.56 1.55
C GLU A 386 28.71 7.60 0.52
N THR A 387 28.78 6.78 -0.53
CA THR A 387 29.60 7.20 -1.67
C THR A 387 28.90 8.42 -2.27
N ILE A 388 29.07 9.55 -1.58
CA ILE A 388 28.88 10.89 -2.05
C ILE A 388 29.64 10.87 -3.37
N PRO A 389 28.91 10.95 -4.47
CA PRO A 389 29.50 10.98 -5.78
C PRO A 389 30.66 11.97 -5.75
N SER A 390 31.81 11.67 -6.34
CA SER A 390 32.92 12.62 -6.33
C SER A 390 32.65 13.84 -7.21
N GLU A 391 31.61 13.77 -8.04
CA GLU A 391 31.23 14.78 -9.01
C GLU A 391 29.71 14.83 -9.19
N PHE A 392 29.22 15.97 -9.69
CA PHE A 392 27.86 16.03 -10.20
C PHE A 392 27.75 15.16 -11.46
N GLN A 393 26.68 14.38 -11.55
CA GLN A 393 26.42 13.57 -12.72
C GLN A 393 24.93 13.61 -13.05
N LEU A 394 24.60 13.77 -14.33
CA LEU A 394 23.26 13.59 -14.84
C LEU A 394 23.27 12.34 -15.71
N GLU A 395 22.52 11.30 -15.34
CA GLU A 395 22.46 10.07 -16.11
C GLU A 395 21.49 10.20 -17.29
N GLN A 396 21.65 9.29 -18.24
CA GLN A 396 20.69 9.10 -19.31
C GLN A 396 19.38 8.55 -18.74
N ASN A 397 18.26 9.18 -19.09
CA ASN A 397 16.94 8.75 -18.64
C ASN A 397 16.66 7.32 -19.11
N TYR A 398 15.99 6.53 -18.27
CA TYR A 398 15.63 5.15 -18.59
C TYR A 398 14.15 4.89 -18.26
N PRO A 399 13.37 4.31 -19.19
CA PRO A 399 13.75 3.96 -20.56
C PRO A 399 14.01 5.18 -21.46
N ASN A 400 14.78 5.01 -22.55
CA ASN A 400 14.90 5.98 -23.65
C ASN A 400 15.13 5.23 -24.98
N PRO A 401 14.23 5.28 -25.98
CA PRO A 401 12.99 6.06 -26.00
C PRO A 401 11.98 5.64 -24.92
N PHE A 402 11.11 6.57 -24.53
CA PHE A 402 10.12 6.39 -23.47
C PHE A 402 8.70 6.68 -23.96
N ASN A 403 7.69 6.12 -23.28
CA ASN A 403 6.27 6.36 -23.56
C ASN A 403 5.40 6.01 -22.33
N PRO A 404 4.67 6.97 -21.72
CA PRO A 404 4.93 8.40 -21.71
C PRO A 404 5.90 8.82 -20.57
N SER A 405 6.36 7.89 -19.73
CA SER A 405 7.17 8.18 -18.55
C SER A 405 8.59 7.60 -18.60
N THR A 406 9.50 8.25 -17.89
CA THR A 406 10.92 7.85 -17.76
C THR A 406 11.48 8.30 -16.41
N THR A 407 12.57 7.68 -15.97
CA THR A 407 13.29 8.06 -14.75
C THR A 407 14.63 8.70 -15.11
N ILE A 408 14.94 9.83 -14.49
CA ILE A 408 16.19 10.58 -14.60
C ILE A 408 16.96 10.37 -13.30
N ASN A 409 18.08 9.65 -13.36
CA ASN A 409 19.00 9.54 -12.22
C ASN A 409 20.07 10.64 -12.28
N PHE A 410 20.52 11.08 -11.12
CA PHE A 410 21.61 12.04 -11.00
C PHE A 410 22.30 11.95 -9.64
N SER A 411 23.48 12.52 -9.57
CA SER A 411 24.41 12.39 -8.46
C SER A 411 24.86 13.76 -7.99
N ILE A 412 24.93 13.96 -6.68
CA ILE A 412 25.26 15.23 -6.03
C ILE A 412 26.44 15.02 -5.07
N PRO A 413 27.61 15.64 -5.32
CA PRO A 413 28.81 15.49 -4.49
C PRO A 413 28.78 16.30 -3.19
N GLU A 414 27.95 17.33 -3.13
CA GLU A 414 27.78 18.18 -1.95
C GLU A 414 26.42 18.84 -2.00
N ALA A 415 25.80 19.08 -0.84
CA ALA A 415 24.47 19.67 -0.79
C ALA A 415 24.41 20.98 -1.60
N SER A 416 23.50 21.04 -2.58
CA SER A 416 23.50 22.07 -3.62
C SER A 416 22.08 22.40 -4.07
N GLN A 417 21.85 23.65 -4.48
CA GLN A 417 20.63 24.03 -5.19
C GLN A 417 20.63 23.36 -6.57
N ILE A 418 19.75 22.38 -6.75
CA ILE A 418 19.57 21.65 -8.00
C ILE A 418 18.37 22.21 -8.73
N LYS A 419 18.53 22.48 -10.03
CA LYS A 419 17.42 22.74 -10.93
C LYS A 419 17.47 21.80 -12.12
N ILE A 420 16.42 21.00 -12.31
CA ILE A 420 16.26 20.18 -13.51
C ILE A 420 15.07 20.69 -14.29
N THR A 421 15.32 21.17 -15.50
CA THR A 421 14.30 21.73 -16.39
C THR A 421 14.26 20.95 -17.70
N ILE A 422 13.05 20.64 -18.14
CA ILE A 422 12.74 20.03 -19.43
C ILE A 422 12.53 21.13 -20.47
N TYR A 423 13.11 20.93 -21.65
CA TYR A 423 13.02 21.84 -22.79
C TYR A 423 12.56 21.08 -24.04
N THR A 424 11.88 21.81 -24.92
CA THR A 424 11.70 21.41 -26.31
C THR A 424 13.05 21.45 -27.05
N ILE A 425 13.13 20.82 -28.22
CA ILE A 425 14.35 20.86 -29.05
C ILE A 425 14.73 22.28 -29.51
N THR A 426 13.77 23.22 -29.54
CA THR A 426 13.99 24.63 -29.86
C THR A 426 14.44 25.47 -28.66
N GLY A 427 14.50 24.87 -27.46
CA GLY A 427 14.97 25.52 -26.23
C GLY A 427 13.87 26.21 -25.42
N GLU A 428 12.59 26.00 -25.75
CA GLU A 428 11.48 26.49 -24.93
C GLU A 428 11.34 25.62 -23.67
N ILE A 429 11.14 26.24 -22.52
CA ILE A 429 10.91 25.54 -21.26
C ILE A 429 9.55 24.85 -21.33
N VAL A 430 9.53 23.54 -21.08
CA VAL A 430 8.32 22.75 -20.91
C VAL A 430 7.89 22.81 -19.44
N GLU A 431 8.80 22.40 -18.54
CA GLU A 431 8.55 22.34 -17.10
C GLU A 431 9.87 22.29 -16.33
N THR A 432 9.88 22.79 -15.09
CA THR A 432 10.98 22.56 -14.13
C THR A 432 10.55 21.43 -13.18
N LEU A 433 11.23 20.28 -13.25
CA LEU A 433 10.91 19.09 -12.44
C LEU A 433 11.28 19.26 -10.97
N ILE A 434 12.35 20.01 -10.71
CA ILE A 434 12.84 20.29 -9.36
C ILE A 434 13.62 21.61 -9.39
N GLU A 435 13.51 22.41 -8.34
CA GLU A 435 14.30 23.62 -8.09
C GLU A 435 14.48 23.84 -6.58
N GLU A 436 15.28 23.00 -5.94
CA GLU A 436 15.46 23.01 -4.48
C GLU A 436 16.88 22.62 -4.04
N ASN A 437 17.18 22.83 -2.77
CA ASN A 437 18.44 22.39 -2.17
C ASN A 437 18.34 20.91 -1.85
N MET A 438 19.13 20.09 -2.52
CA MET A 438 19.16 18.65 -2.31
C MET A 438 20.43 18.23 -1.56
N PRO A 439 20.37 17.22 -0.69
CA PRO A 439 21.56 16.70 0.00
C PRO A 439 22.51 15.99 -0.97
N ALA A 440 23.78 15.88 -0.58
CA ALA A 440 24.73 15.01 -1.28
C ALA A 440 24.22 13.56 -1.31
N GLY A 441 24.42 12.87 -2.42
CA GLY A 441 23.92 11.51 -2.63
C GLY A 441 23.49 11.24 -4.07
N ASN A 442 22.96 10.05 -4.31
CA ASN A 442 22.35 9.67 -5.58
C ASN A 442 20.83 9.85 -5.50
N HIS A 443 20.25 10.41 -6.55
CA HIS A 443 18.86 10.81 -6.62
C HIS A 443 18.24 10.31 -7.92
N ASN A 444 16.90 10.21 -7.93
CA ASN A 444 16.15 9.93 -9.15
C ASN A 444 14.85 10.75 -9.17
N LEU A 445 14.41 11.11 -10.38
CA LEU A 445 13.16 11.82 -10.62
C LEU A 445 12.40 11.14 -11.76
N SER A 446 11.09 10.99 -11.56
CA SER A 446 10.20 10.53 -12.62
C SER A 446 9.71 11.71 -13.44
N PHE A 447 9.70 11.57 -14.78
CA PHE A 447 9.14 12.54 -15.70
C PHE A 447 8.06 11.88 -16.56
N SER A 448 6.88 12.48 -16.60
CA SER A 448 5.77 12.09 -17.49
C SER A 448 5.57 13.15 -18.56
N ALA A 449 5.65 12.74 -19.82
CA ALA A 449 5.39 13.59 -20.98
C ALA A 449 3.95 13.47 -21.48
N ALA A 450 3.00 13.08 -20.61
CA ALA A 450 1.59 12.95 -20.94
C ALA A 450 1.02 14.31 -21.37
N GLY A 451 0.75 14.45 -22.67
CA GLY A 451 0.27 15.71 -23.27
C GLY A 451 1.27 16.38 -24.21
N LEU A 452 2.54 15.96 -24.21
CA LEU A 452 3.55 16.46 -25.13
C LEU A 452 3.51 15.69 -26.47
N PRO A 453 3.80 16.32 -27.62
CA PRO A 453 3.91 15.61 -28.91
C PRO A 453 5.12 14.67 -28.93
N SER A 454 5.04 13.55 -29.65
CA SER A 454 6.20 12.66 -29.87
C SER A 454 7.35 13.47 -30.48
N GLY A 455 8.57 13.18 -30.06
CA GLY A 455 9.71 13.94 -30.49
C GLY A 455 10.87 13.90 -29.52
N ILE A 456 11.81 14.79 -29.75
CA ILE A 456 13.02 14.90 -28.97
C ILE A 456 12.85 16.04 -27.96
N TYR A 457 13.14 15.74 -26.71
CA TYR A 457 13.21 16.71 -25.62
C TYR A 457 14.60 16.71 -25.03
N LEU A 458 14.95 17.82 -24.39
CA LEU A 458 16.18 17.98 -23.64
C LEU A 458 15.83 18.13 -22.17
N TYR A 459 16.66 17.59 -21.29
CA TYR A 459 16.60 17.91 -19.86
C TYR A 459 17.97 18.38 -19.42
N LYS A 460 17.97 19.46 -18.64
CA LYS A 460 19.18 20.13 -18.18
C LYS A 460 19.18 20.17 -16.67
N MET A 461 20.27 19.71 -16.08
CA MET A 461 20.57 19.90 -14.66
C MET A 461 21.52 21.09 -14.52
N THR A 462 21.21 22.01 -13.61
CA THR A 462 22.13 23.06 -13.17
C THR A 462 22.33 22.96 -11.66
N ALA A 463 23.59 23.01 -11.22
CA ALA A 463 23.99 23.00 -9.82
C ALA A 463 25.25 23.88 -9.65
N GLY A 464 25.07 25.12 -9.22
CA GLY A 464 26.17 26.11 -9.20
C GLY A 464 26.82 26.30 -10.57
N ASN A 465 28.10 25.93 -10.71
CA ASN A 465 28.85 25.98 -11.97
C ASN A 465 28.67 24.72 -12.85
N PHE A 466 28.09 23.64 -12.32
CA PHE A 466 27.83 22.43 -13.09
C PHE A 466 26.60 22.62 -13.97
N THR A 467 26.70 22.18 -15.21
CA THR A 467 25.60 22.13 -16.16
C THR A 467 25.79 20.92 -17.07
N ASP A 468 24.83 20.01 -17.07
CA ASP A 468 24.79 18.89 -18.01
C ASP A 468 23.40 18.85 -18.69
N THR A 469 23.36 18.41 -19.93
CA THR A 469 22.14 18.32 -20.73
C THR A 469 22.11 17.00 -21.44
N LYS A 470 21.00 16.28 -21.29
CA LYS A 470 20.77 15.00 -21.93
C LYS A 470 19.53 15.06 -22.80
N LYS A 471 19.47 14.12 -23.74
CA LYS A 471 18.42 14.03 -24.75
C LYS A 471 17.53 12.84 -24.43
N MET A 472 16.22 13.06 -24.44
CA MET A 472 15.22 11.99 -24.31
C MET A 472 14.31 11.98 -25.54
N THR A 473 13.85 10.79 -25.92
CA THR A 473 13.00 10.57 -27.10
C THR A 473 11.66 10.02 -26.65
N LEU A 474 10.61 10.83 -26.80
CA LEU A 474 9.24 10.43 -26.54
C LEU A 474 8.68 9.76 -27.79
N LEU A 475 8.28 8.49 -27.66
CA LEU A 475 7.47 7.80 -28.65
C LEU A 475 6.01 7.82 -28.18
N LYS A 476 5.06 7.97 -29.11
CA LYS A 476 3.65 7.68 -28.82
C LYS A 476 3.27 6.38 -29.49
#